data_AF-A0A176RZ65-F1
#
_entry.id   AF-A0A176RZ65-F1
#
_cell.length_a   1.000
_cell.length_b   1.000
_cell.length_c   1.000
_cell.angle_alpha   90.00
_cell.angle_beta   90.00
_cell.angle_gamma   90.00
#
_symmetry.space_group_name_H-M   'P 1'
#
loop_
_entity.id
_entity.type
_entity.pdbx_description
1 polymer ?
#
loop_
_entity_poly.entity_id
_entity_poly.type
_entity_poly.pdbx_seq_one_letter_code
_entity_poly.pdbx_strand_id
1 'polypeptide(L)'
;MDASAWNEGELNKQVTEAYKCPFDFEQGPLLRVNLFTCSEQDYILLLVIHHIVCDGWSLWLLMDELRVLYQAEMVNRKVFLPYLNRQYTDYLQWQTEKLVSEEERLWGYWREQLAGELPVINLPTFRLRPPVLTYRGASYAFKLTKELTQRLKELARTEEATLYMILLAAFYVLLHRYSGQKDILVGSPTAGRDKTEFAGVVGYFVNPVVLRADIS
;
A
#
# COMPACT_ATOMS: atom_id res chain seq x y z
N MET A 1 24.68 5.86 12.15
CA MET A 1 25.84 5.39 11.36
C MET A 1 26.52 6.63 10.82
N ASP A 2 27.80 6.79 11.12
CA ASP A 2 28.59 7.86 10.51
C ASP A 2 28.86 7.47 9.05
N ALA A 3 28.29 8.24 8.14
CA ALA A 3 28.39 8.07 6.69
C ALA A 3 29.16 9.25 6.06
N SER A 4 29.79 10.10 6.87
CA SER A 4 30.45 11.33 6.39
C SER A 4 31.64 11.08 5.46
N ALA A 5 32.26 9.90 5.56
CA ALA A 5 33.35 9.46 4.70
C ALA A 5 32.89 8.69 3.45
N TRP A 6 31.59 8.40 3.29
CA TRP A 6 31.08 7.59 2.20
C TRP A 6 30.80 8.45 0.96
N ASN A 7 31.16 7.93 -0.22
CA ASN A 7 30.67 8.48 -1.47
C ASN A 7 29.22 8.07 -1.72
N GLU A 8 28.56 8.71 -2.69
CA GLU A 8 27.15 8.46 -3.02
C GLU A 8 26.85 6.98 -3.36
N GLY A 9 27.76 6.29 -4.04
CA GLY A 9 27.59 4.88 -4.41
C GLY A 9 27.61 3.97 -3.18
N GLU A 10 28.52 4.22 -2.25
CA GLU A 10 28.63 3.47 -1.00
C GLU A 10 27.45 3.74 -0.08
N LEU A 11 27.03 5.00 0.06
CA LEU A 11 25.83 5.36 0.81
C LEU A 11 24.58 4.66 0.26
N ASN A 12 24.38 4.70 -1.06
CA ASN A 12 23.25 4.02 -1.71
C ASN A 12 23.28 2.51 -1.50
N LYS A 13 24.46 1.89 -1.54
CA LYS A 13 24.62 0.46 -1.25
C LYS A 13 24.21 0.14 0.18
N GLN A 14 24.69 0.90 1.17
CA GLN A 14 24.41 0.68 2.59
C GLN A 14 22.93 0.87 2.92
N VAL A 15 22.31 1.94 2.38
CA VAL A 15 20.85 2.16 2.50
C VAL A 15 20.07 1.00 1.87
N THR A 16 20.48 0.53 0.69
CA THR A 16 19.82 -0.58 0.00
C THR A 16 19.95 -1.90 0.76
N GLU A 17 21.11 -2.18 1.34
CA GLU A 17 21.33 -3.37 2.17
C GLU A 17 20.48 -3.34 3.44
N ALA A 18 20.41 -2.20 4.12
CA ALA A 18 19.55 -2.01 5.29
C ALA A 18 18.06 -2.20 4.96
N TYR A 19 17.61 -1.68 3.81
CA TYR A 19 16.24 -1.85 3.30
C TYR A 19 15.91 -3.32 2.95
N LYS A 20 16.85 -4.05 2.33
CA LYS A 20 16.64 -5.43 1.86
C LYS A 20 16.78 -6.50 2.94
N CYS A 21 17.34 -6.15 4.09
CA CYS A 21 17.49 -7.10 5.19
C CYS A 21 16.11 -7.68 5.55
N PRO A 22 15.89 -9.00 5.60
CA PRO A 22 14.62 -9.55 6.01
C PRO A 22 14.35 -9.28 7.50
N PHE A 23 13.10 -9.48 7.92
CA PHE A 23 12.71 -9.47 9.33
C PHE A 23 12.56 -10.91 9.83
N ASP A 24 12.93 -11.13 11.08
CA ASP A 24 12.55 -12.33 11.84
C ASP A 24 11.23 -12.04 12.57
N PHE A 25 10.20 -12.81 12.24
CA PHE A 25 8.85 -12.63 12.78
C PHE A 25 8.70 -13.20 14.19
N GLU A 26 9.55 -14.15 14.58
CA GLU A 26 9.51 -14.75 15.91
C GLU A 26 10.16 -13.84 16.94
N GLN A 27 11.20 -13.10 16.54
CA GLN A 27 12.01 -12.28 17.45
C GLN A 27 11.60 -10.80 17.47
N GLY A 28 11.12 -10.24 16.35
CA GLY A 28 10.82 -8.81 16.24
C GLY A 28 12.00 -7.90 16.64
N PRO A 29 11.79 -6.57 16.76
CA PRO A 29 10.63 -5.81 16.28
C PRO A 29 10.56 -5.75 14.75
N LEU A 30 9.35 -5.59 14.20
CA LEU A 30 9.09 -5.51 12.76
C LEU A 30 9.22 -4.08 12.18
N LEU A 31 9.99 -3.24 12.88
CA LEU A 31 10.34 -1.88 12.52
C LEU A 31 11.83 -1.68 12.81
N ARG A 32 12.56 -1.11 11.86
CA ARG A 32 13.96 -0.71 12.01
C ARG A 32 14.13 0.76 11.64
N VAL A 33 14.96 1.44 12.41
CA VAL A 33 15.33 2.84 12.21
C VAL A 33 16.84 2.90 12.02
N ASN A 34 17.28 3.47 10.91
CA ASN A 34 18.68 3.73 10.65
C ASN A 34 18.86 5.21 10.33
N LEU A 35 19.74 5.88 11.09
CA LEU A 35 20.15 7.25 10.78
C LEU A 35 21.56 7.21 10.20
N PHE A 36 21.73 7.74 9.00
CA PHE A 36 23.02 7.91 8.33
C PHE A 36 23.40 9.39 8.40
N THR A 37 24.47 9.72 9.11
CA THR A 37 25.00 11.08 9.24
C THR A 37 25.95 11.34 8.07
N CYS A 38 25.52 12.12 7.09
CA CYS A 38 26.29 12.40 5.87
C CYS A 38 27.19 13.62 6.03
N SER A 39 26.77 14.61 6.81
CA SER A 39 27.56 15.77 7.21
C SER A 39 27.03 16.29 8.57
N GLU A 40 27.55 17.41 9.06
CA GLU A 40 27.01 18.05 10.27
C GLU A 40 25.54 18.47 10.10
N GLN A 41 25.10 18.73 8.87
CA GLN A 41 23.75 19.23 8.54
C GLN A 41 22.92 18.28 7.68
N ASP A 42 23.55 17.25 7.09
CA ASP A 42 22.89 16.32 6.19
C ASP A 42 22.75 14.92 6.81
N TYR A 43 21.52 14.43 6.83
CA TYR A 43 21.17 13.15 7.41
C TYR A 43 20.18 12.40 6.51
N ILE A 44 20.31 11.08 6.47
CA ILE A 44 19.30 10.20 5.89
C ILE A 44 18.69 9.37 7.02
N LEU A 45 17.39 9.53 7.23
CA LEU A 45 16.61 8.67 8.10
C LEU A 45 15.93 7.58 7.26
N LEU A 46 16.34 6.34 7.44
CA LEU A 46 15.71 5.17 6.85
C LEU A 46 14.79 4.50 7.89
N LEU A 47 13.51 4.45 7.58
CA LEU A 47 12.50 3.70 8.33
C LEU A 47 12.07 2.50 7.49
N VAL A 48 12.34 1.29 7.98
CA VAL A 48 11.91 0.05 7.33
C VAL A 48 10.88 -0.62 8.24
N ILE A 49 9.67 -0.81 7.74
CA ILE A 49 8.56 -1.39 8.52
C ILE A 49 7.98 -2.54 7.71
N HIS A 50 7.80 -3.70 8.35
CA HIS A 50 7.16 -4.82 7.69
C HIS A 50 5.66 -4.55 7.48
N HIS A 51 5.14 -4.82 6.28
CA HIS A 51 3.75 -4.49 5.91
C HIS A 51 2.70 -5.21 6.79
N ILE A 52 3.06 -6.30 7.47
CA ILE A 52 2.17 -7.02 8.41
C ILE A 52 1.74 -6.18 9.63
N VAL A 53 2.54 -5.18 10.03
CA VAL A 53 2.23 -4.31 11.18
C VAL A 53 1.86 -2.88 10.76
N CYS A 54 1.92 -2.56 9.47
CA CYS A 54 1.75 -1.19 8.99
C CYS A 54 1.26 -1.18 7.54
N ASP A 55 0.12 -0.53 7.31
CA ASP A 55 -0.38 -0.18 5.98
C ASP A 55 -0.05 1.27 5.57
N GLY A 56 -0.40 1.65 4.34
CA GLY A 56 -0.13 3.00 3.82
C GLY A 56 -0.78 4.12 4.65
N TRP A 57 -1.96 3.87 5.24
CA TRP A 57 -2.62 4.83 6.15
C TRP A 57 -1.84 4.95 7.46
N SER A 58 -1.45 3.83 8.05
CA SER A 58 -0.64 3.78 9.26
C SER A 58 0.70 4.46 9.09
N LEU A 59 1.35 4.29 7.92
CA LEU A 59 2.59 4.97 7.61
C LEU A 59 2.40 6.48 7.61
N TRP A 60 1.30 6.98 7.02
CA TRP A 60 0.98 8.41 7.06
C TRP A 60 0.77 8.92 8.49
N LEU A 61 0.03 8.18 9.33
CA LEU A 61 -0.17 8.51 10.75
C LEU A 61 1.18 8.59 11.48
N LEU A 62 2.02 7.56 11.35
CA LEU A 62 3.33 7.51 11.98
C LEU A 62 4.21 8.69 11.56
N MET A 63 4.17 9.08 10.28
CA MET A 63 4.97 10.18 9.77
C MET A 63 4.46 11.54 10.28
N ASP A 64 3.14 11.72 10.39
CA ASP A 64 2.57 12.95 10.94
C ASP A 64 2.85 13.08 12.44
N GLU A 65 2.68 12.00 13.21
CA GLU A 65 2.99 11.97 14.64
C GLU A 65 4.49 12.20 14.91
N LEU A 66 5.37 11.55 14.13
CA LEU A 66 6.81 11.77 14.22
C LEU A 66 7.16 13.24 13.94
N ARG A 67 6.55 13.85 12.93
CA ARG A 67 6.74 15.28 12.62
C ARG A 67 6.31 16.17 13.79
N VAL A 68 5.14 15.90 14.39
CA VAL A 68 4.62 16.68 15.53
C VAL A 68 5.54 16.56 16.75
N LEU A 69 5.93 15.33 17.10
CA LEU A 69 6.82 15.07 18.23
C LEU A 69 8.20 15.70 18.01
N TYR A 70 8.76 15.55 16.81
CA TYR A 70 10.06 16.13 16.46
C TYR A 70 10.05 17.66 16.57
N GLN A 71 9.03 18.33 16.04
CA GLN A 71 8.90 19.79 16.15
C GLN A 71 8.78 20.26 17.60
N ALA A 72 8.06 19.50 18.44
CA ALA A 72 7.91 19.83 19.85
C ALA A 72 9.23 19.68 20.62
N GLU A 73 9.98 18.61 20.33
CA GLU A 73 11.30 18.35 20.92
C GLU A 73 12.32 19.44 20.56
N MET A 74 12.32 19.92 19.31
CA MET A 74 13.21 21.00 18.85
C MET A 74 13.08 22.30 19.66
N VAL A 75 11.90 22.56 20.23
CA VAL A 75 11.62 23.77 21.04
C VAL A 75 11.43 23.45 22.53
N ASN A 76 11.81 22.25 22.97
CA ASN A 76 11.63 21.76 24.34
C ASN A 76 10.18 21.90 24.87
N ARG A 77 9.20 21.74 23.99
CA ARG A 77 7.77 21.82 24.31
C ARG A 77 7.21 20.42 24.50
N LYS A 78 6.42 20.22 25.54
CA LYS A 78 5.60 19.01 25.67
C LYS A 78 4.39 19.09 24.74
N VAL A 79 4.19 18.04 23.95
CA VAL A 79 2.98 17.79 23.17
C VAL A 79 2.43 16.42 23.53
N PHE A 80 1.11 16.28 23.52
CA PHE A 80 0.44 15.00 23.75
C PHE A 80 -0.28 14.61 22.46
N LEU A 81 0.02 13.40 21.98
CA LEU A 81 -0.72 12.82 20.86
C LEU A 81 -2.15 12.47 21.31
N PRO A 82 -3.12 12.44 20.39
CA PRO A 82 -4.46 11.96 20.69
C PRO A 82 -4.42 10.59 21.35
N TYR A 83 -5.16 10.42 22.44
CA TYR A 83 -5.25 9.13 23.11
C TYR A 83 -5.98 8.12 22.24
N LEU A 84 -5.40 6.94 22.05
CA LEU A 84 -6.00 5.83 21.32
C LEU A 84 -6.88 5.01 22.27
N ASN A 85 -8.19 5.12 22.10
CA ASN A 85 -9.16 4.34 22.86
C ASN A 85 -9.22 2.85 22.46
N ARG A 86 -8.53 2.48 21.37
CA ARG A 86 -8.55 1.15 20.77
C ARG A 86 -7.14 0.73 20.38
N GLN A 87 -6.87 -0.56 20.46
CA GLN A 87 -5.66 -1.21 19.95
C GLN A 87 -5.98 -2.03 18.69
N TYR A 88 -4.94 -2.42 17.96
CA TYR A 88 -5.11 -3.28 16.78
C TYR A 88 -5.71 -4.65 17.13
N THR A 89 -5.44 -5.18 18.33
CA THR A 89 -6.07 -6.41 18.84
C THR A 89 -7.59 -6.30 18.96
N ASP A 90 -8.10 -5.12 19.35
CA ASP A 90 -9.54 -4.86 19.43
C ASP A 90 -10.17 -4.89 18.03
N TYR A 91 -9.44 -4.38 17.02
CA TYR A 91 -9.86 -4.48 15.62
C TYR A 91 -9.91 -5.94 15.16
N LEU A 92 -8.90 -6.76 15.48
CA LEU A 92 -8.89 -8.18 15.10
C LEU A 92 -10.06 -8.94 15.71
N GLN A 93 -10.37 -8.68 16.98
CA GLN A 93 -11.55 -9.26 17.63
C GLN A 93 -12.83 -8.85 16.91
N TRP A 94 -13.03 -7.54 16.71
CA TRP A 94 -14.20 -7.02 16.01
C TRP A 94 -14.34 -7.57 14.59
N GLN A 95 -13.23 -7.66 13.84
CA GLN A 95 -13.22 -8.18 12.47
C GLN A 95 -13.62 -9.65 12.46
N THR A 96 -13.10 -10.45 13.40
CA THR A 96 -13.44 -11.87 13.53
C THR A 96 -14.92 -12.05 13.82
N GLU A 97 -15.48 -11.30 14.77
CA GLU A 97 -16.90 -11.34 15.12
C GLU A 97 -17.78 -10.93 13.92
N LYS A 98 -17.40 -9.87 13.19
CA LYS A 98 -18.10 -9.42 11.98
C LYS A 98 -18.09 -10.51 10.90
N LEU A 99 -16.93 -11.10 10.62
CA LEU A 99 -16.80 -12.15 9.60
C LEU A 99 -17.68 -13.35 9.90
N VAL A 100 -17.75 -13.78 11.17
CA VAL A 100 -18.65 -14.86 11.60
C VAL A 100 -20.12 -14.45 11.40
N SER A 101 -20.49 -13.22 11.76
CA SER A 101 -21.89 -12.76 11.65
C SER A 101 -22.37 -12.56 10.21
N GLU A 102 -21.47 -12.29 9.27
CA GLU A 102 -21.78 -12.01 7.86
C GLU A 102 -21.31 -13.10 6.90
N GLU A 103 -20.84 -14.25 7.41
CA GLU A 103 -20.16 -15.30 6.65
C GLU A 103 -20.98 -15.74 5.43
N GLU A 104 -22.23 -16.14 5.64
CA GLU A 104 -23.11 -16.63 4.56
C GLU A 104 -23.33 -15.58 3.47
N ARG A 105 -23.53 -14.32 3.86
CA ARG A 105 -23.75 -13.21 2.93
C ARG A 105 -22.50 -12.91 2.10
N LEU A 106 -21.34 -12.82 2.75
CA LEU A 106 -20.06 -12.53 2.10
C LEU A 106 -19.63 -13.69 1.19
N TRP A 107 -19.77 -14.92 1.66
CA TRP A 107 -19.48 -16.12 0.90
C TRP A 107 -20.39 -16.25 -0.31
N GLY A 108 -21.70 -16.04 -0.13
CA GLY A 108 -22.68 -16.05 -1.21
C GLY A 108 -22.33 -15.05 -2.30
N TYR A 109 -22.03 -13.80 -1.93
CA TYR A 109 -21.63 -12.75 -2.86
C TYR A 109 -20.39 -13.14 -3.66
N TRP A 110 -19.29 -13.52 -3.00
CA TRP A 110 -18.04 -13.81 -3.71
C TRP A 110 -18.12 -15.08 -4.55
N ARG A 111 -18.88 -16.09 -4.11
CA ARG A 111 -19.12 -17.29 -4.91
C ARG A 111 -19.86 -16.98 -6.20
N GLU A 112 -20.78 -16.02 -6.17
CA GLU A 112 -21.50 -15.54 -7.37
C GLU A 112 -20.58 -14.70 -8.27
N GLN A 113 -19.90 -13.69 -7.71
CA GLN A 113 -19.04 -12.78 -8.49
C GLN A 113 -17.85 -13.51 -9.15
N LEU A 114 -17.32 -14.53 -8.49
CA LEU A 114 -16.17 -15.33 -8.95
C LEU A 114 -16.61 -16.73 -9.42
N ALA A 115 -17.86 -16.88 -9.85
CA ALA A 115 -18.34 -18.14 -10.43
C ALA A 115 -17.70 -18.41 -11.81
N GLY A 116 -17.59 -19.68 -12.17
CA GLY A 116 -17.09 -20.10 -13.48
C GLY A 116 -15.57 -20.08 -13.61
N GLU A 117 -15.08 -19.96 -14.83
CA GLU A 117 -13.65 -19.89 -15.11
C GLU A 117 -13.07 -18.56 -14.60
N LEU A 118 -11.92 -18.63 -13.93
CA LEU A 118 -11.18 -17.45 -13.46
C LEU A 118 -9.94 -17.26 -14.34
N PRO A 119 -10.00 -16.39 -15.37
CA PRO A 119 -8.92 -16.25 -16.32
C PRO A 119 -7.65 -15.70 -15.66
N VAL A 120 -6.53 -16.33 -15.98
CA VAL A 120 -5.21 -15.78 -15.70
C VAL A 120 -4.85 -14.82 -16.82
N ILE A 121 -4.49 -13.58 -16.47
CA ILE A 121 -4.09 -12.59 -17.47
C ILE A 121 -2.83 -13.06 -18.23
N ASN A 122 -2.90 -13.02 -19.56
CA ASN A 122 -1.82 -13.37 -20.48
C ASN A 122 -1.31 -12.11 -21.18
N LEU A 123 -0.34 -11.44 -20.53
CA LEU A 123 0.31 -10.26 -21.08
C LEU A 123 1.50 -10.65 -21.97
N PRO A 124 1.87 -9.84 -22.98
CA PRO A 124 3.08 -10.06 -23.75
C PRO A 124 4.31 -9.90 -22.84
N THR A 125 4.95 -11.02 -22.48
CA THR A 125 6.15 -11.02 -21.64
C THR A 125 7.40 -11.42 -22.43
N PHE A 126 8.55 -10.85 -22.05
CA PHE A 126 9.84 -11.21 -22.62
C PHE A 126 10.43 -12.51 -22.06
N ARG A 127 9.84 -13.05 -20.99
CA ARG A 127 10.30 -14.24 -20.28
C ARG A 127 9.10 -15.08 -19.85
N LEU A 128 9.31 -16.40 -19.82
CA LEU A 128 8.35 -17.33 -19.23
C LEU A 128 8.24 -17.10 -17.72
N ARG A 129 7.05 -17.34 -17.17
CA ARG A 129 6.82 -17.25 -15.73
C ARG A 129 7.62 -18.36 -15.03
N PRO A 130 8.53 -18.04 -14.10
CA PRO A 130 9.27 -19.06 -13.36
C PRO A 130 8.33 -19.84 -12.41
N PRO A 131 8.61 -21.11 -12.12
CA PRO A 131 7.79 -21.92 -11.20
C PRO A 131 7.86 -21.42 -9.75
N VAL A 132 8.94 -20.71 -9.40
CA VAL A 132 9.12 -20.07 -8.09
C VAL A 132 9.18 -18.56 -8.29
N LEU A 133 8.37 -17.83 -7.52
CA LEU A 133 8.35 -16.38 -7.54
C LEU A 133 9.69 -15.82 -7.05
N THR A 134 10.28 -14.92 -7.82
CA THR A 134 11.55 -14.27 -7.45
C THR A 134 11.35 -13.02 -6.58
N TYR A 135 10.12 -12.50 -6.53
CA TYR A 135 9.76 -11.21 -5.92
C TYR A 135 10.56 -10.00 -6.43
N ARG A 136 11.31 -10.15 -7.53
CA ARG A 136 12.04 -9.06 -8.17
C ARG A 136 11.07 -8.22 -8.98
N GLY A 137 10.91 -6.96 -8.59
CA GLY A 137 10.12 -5.96 -9.30
C GLY A 137 10.93 -4.70 -9.61
N ALA A 138 10.38 -3.86 -10.46
CA ALA A 138 10.86 -2.52 -10.75
C ALA A 138 9.66 -1.59 -10.92
N SER A 139 9.90 -0.29 -10.76
CA SER A 139 8.88 0.74 -10.90
C SER A 139 9.24 1.67 -12.05
N TYR A 140 8.26 2.01 -12.89
CA TYR A 140 8.38 3.03 -13.91
C TYR A 140 7.43 4.18 -13.59
N ALA A 141 7.98 5.34 -13.28
CA ALA A 141 7.21 6.52 -12.95
C ALA A 141 6.85 7.32 -14.21
N PHE A 142 5.59 7.68 -14.36
CA PHE A 142 5.11 8.61 -15.38
C PHE A 142 4.10 9.58 -14.77
N LYS A 143 3.87 10.70 -15.44
CA LYS A 143 2.91 11.72 -15.02
C LYS A 143 1.93 12.00 -16.16
N LEU A 144 0.67 12.18 -15.81
CA LEU A 144 -0.33 12.72 -16.73
C LEU A 144 -0.18 14.24 -16.79
N THR A 145 -0.40 14.83 -17.95
CA THR A 145 -0.42 16.30 -18.07
C THR A 145 -1.60 16.88 -17.28
N LYS A 146 -1.50 18.17 -16.94
CA LYS A 146 -2.58 18.87 -16.21
C LYS A 146 -3.87 18.86 -17.03
N GLU A 147 -3.76 19.06 -18.34
CA GLU A 147 -4.86 19.10 -19.29
C GLU A 147 -5.58 17.76 -19.35
N LEU A 148 -4.83 16.65 -19.46
CA LEU A 148 -5.41 15.31 -19.46
C LEU A 148 -6.07 14.99 -18.12
N THR A 149 -5.42 15.33 -17.01
CA THR A 149 -5.97 15.11 -15.67
C THR A 149 -7.29 15.84 -15.48
N GLN A 150 -7.39 17.07 -15.98
CA GLN A 150 -8.62 17.86 -15.90
C GLN A 150 -9.75 17.24 -16.73
N ARG A 151 -9.46 16.82 -17.97
CA ARG A 151 -10.44 16.14 -18.84
C ARG A 151 -10.94 14.82 -18.24
N LEU A 152 -10.07 14.06 -17.57
CA LEU A 152 -10.47 12.83 -16.87
C LEU A 152 -11.41 13.11 -15.69
N LYS A 153 -11.17 14.20 -14.94
CA LYS A 153 -12.06 14.63 -13.84
C LYS A 153 -13.42 15.10 -14.36
N GLU A 154 -13.44 15.79 -15.50
CA GLU A 154 -14.67 16.20 -16.15
C GLU A 154 -15.47 15.00 -16.64
N LEU A 155 -14.81 14.03 -17.28
CA LEU A 155 -15.43 12.77 -17.69
C LEU A 155 -16.03 12.03 -16.50
N ALA A 156 -15.27 11.90 -15.40
CA ALA A 156 -15.77 11.28 -14.17
C ALA A 156 -17.07 11.97 -13.69
N ARG A 157 -17.12 13.30 -13.69
CA ARG A 157 -18.34 14.05 -13.33
C ARG A 157 -19.50 13.81 -14.30
N THR A 158 -19.23 13.78 -15.60
CA THR A 158 -20.26 13.57 -16.63
C THR A 158 -20.88 12.17 -16.56
N GLU A 159 -20.08 11.16 -16.24
CA GLU A 159 -20.52 9.76 -16.10
C GLU A 159 -21.00 9.40 -14.69
N GLU A 160 -21.16 10.40 -13.80
CA GLU A 160 -21.48 10.19 -12.38
C GLU A 160 -20.56 9.18 -11.67
N ALA A 161 -19.31 9.10 -12.13
CA ALA A 161 -18.30 8.15 -11.69
C ALA A 161 -17.19 8.84 -10.89
N THR A 162 -16.41 8.05 -10.18
CA THR A 162 -15.19 8.55 -9.53
C THR A 162 -14.02 8.56 -10.53
N LEU A 163 -13.02 9.41 -10.30
CA LEU A 163 -11.78 9.37 -11.08
C LEU A 163 -11.11 7.98 -11.01
N TYR A 164 -11.24 7.28 -9.88
CA TYR A 164 -10.80 5.91 -9.71
C TYR A 164 -11.48 4.96 -10.72
N MET A 165 -12.81 5.02 -10.85
CA MET A 165 -13.56 4.20 -11.80
C MET A 165 -13.13 4.48 -13.25
N ILE A 166 -12.93 5.74 -13.62
CA ILE A 166 -12.45 6.12 -14.96
C ILE A 166 -11.06 5.53 -15.24
N LEU A 167 -10.12 5.65 -14.29
CA LEU A 167 -8.77 5.10 -14.45
C LEU A 167 -8.76 3.57 -14.45
N LEU A 168 -9.62 2.94 -13.65
CA LEU A 168 -9.78 1.49 -13.64
C LEU A 168 -10.35 0.98 -14.97
N ALA A 169 -11.37 1.65 -15.52
CA ALA A 169 -11.92 1.33 -16.84
C ALA A 169 -10.84 1.48 -17.93
N ALA A 170 -10.07 2.57 -17.91
CA ALA A 170 -8.94 2.75 -18.81
C ALA A 170 -7.88 1.65 -18.66
N PHE A 171 -7.65 1.16 -17.43
CA PHE A 171 -6.74 0.05 -17.16
C PHE A 171 -7.26 -1.29 -17.69
N TYR A 172 -8.56 -1.59 -17.54
CA TYR A 172 -9.16 -2.77 -18.18
C TYR A 172 -9.03 -2.72 -19.71
N VAL A 173 -9.30 -1.58 -20.33
CA VAL A 173 -9.12 -1.39 -21.78
C VAL A 173 -7.66 -1.60 -22.16
N LEU A 174 -6.70 -1.11 -21.37
CA LEU A 174 -5.28 -1.32 -21.61
C LEU A 174 -4.92 -2.82 -21.57
N LEU A 175 -5.38 -3.53 -20.52
CA LEU A 175 -5.14 -4.96 -20.36
C LEU A 175 -5.75 -5.75 -21.52
N HIS A 176 -7.01 -5.46 -21.88
CA HIS A 176 -7.69 -6.06 -23.02
C HIS A 176 -6.90 -5.85 -24.32
N ARG A 177 -6.42 -4.63 -24.59
CA ARG A 177 -5.63 -4.34 -25.80
C ARG A 177 -4.32 -5.11 -25.87
N TYR A 178 -3.70 -5.43 -24.73
CA TYR A 178 -2.44 -6.19 -24.70
C TYR A 178 -2.64 -7.70 -24.70
N SER A 179 -3.69 -8.22 -24.05
CA SER A 179 -3.90 -9.66 -23.90
C SER A 179 -4.89 -10.26 -24.89
N GLY A 180 -5.77 -9.44 -25.48
CA GLY A 180 -6.94 -9.87 -26.24
C GLY A 180 -8.04 -10.52 -25.39
N GLN A 181 -7.88 -10.60 -24.06
CA GLN A 181 -8.86 -11.21 -23.16
C GLN A 181 -10.01 -10.25 -22.89
N LYS A 182 -11.23 -10.79 -22.80
CA LYS A 182 -12.45 -10.02 -22.54
C LYS A 182 -12.84 -10.05 -21.06
N ASP A 183 -12.74 -11.21 -20.43
CA ASP A 183 -12.92 -11.38 -18.98
C ASP A 183 -11.59 -11.15 -18.25
N ILE A 184 -11.54 -10.13 -17.39
CA ILE A 184 -10.32 -9.66 -16.73
C ILE A 184 -10.59 -9.45 -15.24
N LEU A 185 -9.68 -9.97 -14.40
CA LEU A 185 -9.69 -9.77 -12.96
C LEU A 185 -8.57 -8.80 -12.55
N VAL A 186 -8.92 -7.77 -11.79
CA VAL A 186 -8.01 -6.78 -11.21
C VAL A 186 -8.20 -6.74 -9.70
N GLY A 187 -7.12 -6.92 -8.94
CA GLY A 187 -7.12 -6.69 -7.50
C GLY A 187 -7.00 -5.20 -7.19
N SER A 188 -7.87 -4.69 -6.32
CA SER A 188 -7.78 -3.33 -5.81
C SER A 188 -7.69 -3.33 -4.28
N PRO A 189 -6.63 -2.79 -3.67
CA PRO A 189 -6.58 -2.63 -2.22
C PRO A 189 -7.60 -1.57 -1.77
N THR A 190 -8.36 -1.89 -0.74
CA THR A 190 -9.17 -0.92 0.00
C THR A 190 -8.52 -0.66 1.36
N ALA A 191 -8.78 0.50 1.96
CA ALA A 191 -8.19 0.86 3.24
C ALA A 191 -8.63 -0.07 4.40
N GLY A 192 -9.79 -0.73 4.28
CA GLY A 192 -10.35 -1.64 5.29
C GLY A 192 -10.59 -1.02 6.68
N ARG A 193 -10.69 0.31 6.74
CA ARG A 193 -10.95 1.12 7.95
C ARG A 193 -12.38 1.63 7.98
N ASP A 194 -13.34 0.72 8.06
CA ASP A 194 -14.77 1.05 8.03
C ASP A 194 -15.27 1.70 9.32
N LYS A 195 -14.51 1.55 10.42
CA LYS A 195 -14.86 2.02 11.76
C LYS A 195 -13.95 3.17 12.17
N THR A 196 -14.56 4.32 12.44
CA THR A 196 -13.86 5.54 12.83
C THR A 196 -13.08 5.40 14.14
N GLU A 197 -13.48 4.49 15.03
CA GLU A 197 -12.77 4.22 16.30
C GLU A 197 -11.36 3.64 16.10
N PHE A 198 -11.07 3.06 14.93
CA PHE A 198 -9.73 2.57 14.58
C PHE A 198 -8.95 3.53 13.65
N ALA A 199 -9.50 4.72 13.35
CA ALA A 199 -8.89 5.63 12.37
C ALA A 199 -7.48 6.11 12.75
N GLY A 200 -7.18 6.20 14.05
CA GLY A 200 -5.86 6.55 14.58
C GLY A 200 -4.96 5.35 14.92
N VAL A 201 -5.43 4.12 14.72
CA VAL A 201 -4.67 2.92 15.12
C VAL A 201 -3.71 2.51 14.01
N VAL A 202 -2.43 2.33 14.36
CA VAL A 202 -1.40 1.76 13.48
C VAL A 202 -1.58 0.25 13.40
N GLY A 203 -1.57 -0.30 12.19
CA GLY A 203 -1.75 -1.73 11.94
C GLY A 203 -1.91 -2.05 10.46
N TYR A 204 -2.22 -3.30 10.13
CA TYR A 204 -2.54 -3.73 8.78
C TYR A 204 -4.05 -3.88 8.60
N PHE A 205 -4.69 -2.92 7.93
CA PHE A 205 -6.14 -2.92 7.69
C PHE A 205 -6.49 -3.17 6.22
N VAL A 206 -5.50 -3.18 5.32
CA VAL A 206 -5.73 -3.29 3.87
C VAL A 206 -6.52 -4.55 3.55
N ASN A 207 -7.63 -4.36 2.85
CA ASN A 207 -8.47 -5.43 2.34
C ASN A 207 -8.48 -5.40 0.80
N PRO A 208 -7.77 -6.32 0.12
CA PRO A 208 -7.81 -6.40 -1.33
C PRO A 208 -9.16 -6.97 -1.81
N VAL A 209 -9.80 -6.27 -2.74
CA VAL A 209 -11.02 -6.74 -3.41
C VAL A 209 -10.72 -7.12 -4.86
N VAL A 210 -11.37 -8.18 -5.35
CA VAL A 210 -11.24 -8.60 -6.74
C VAL A 210 -12.35 -7.94 -7.55
N LEU A 211 -11.97 -7.21 -8.59
CA LEU A 211 -12.88 -6.59 -9.53
C LEU A 211 -12.79 -7.39 -10.83
N ARG A 212 -13.88 -8.06 -11.19
CA ARG A 212 -14.02 -8.80 -12.45
C ARG A 212 -14.79 -7.94 -13.44
N ALA A 213 -14.29 -7.81 -14.66
CA ALA A 213 -14.97 -7.09 -15.73
C ALA A 213 -14.94 -7.88 -17.03
N ASP A 214 -16.08 -7.90 -17.72
CA ASP A 214 -16.18 -8.38 -19.10
C ASP A 214 -16.17 -7.18 -20.06
N ILE A 215 -15.18 -7.15 -20.96
CA ILE A 215 -14.92 -6.10 -21.95
C ILE A 215 -15.30 -6.61 -23.38
N SER A 216 -16.25 -7.55 -23.47
CA SER A 216 -16.62 -8.25 -24.70
C SER A 216 -17.27 -7.39 -25.78
#